data_AF-A0A318NRV2-F1
#
_entry.id   AF-A0A318NRV2-F1
#
_cell.length_a   1.000
_cell.length_b   1.000
_cell.length_c   1.000
_cell.angle_alpha   90.00
_cell.angle_beta   90.00
_cell.angle_gamma   90.00
#
_symmetry.space_group_name_H-M   'P 1'
#
loop_
_entity.id
_entity.type
_entity.pdbx_description
1 polymer ?
#
loop_
_entity_poly.entity_id
_entity_poly.type
_entity_poly.pdbx_seq_one_letter_code
_entity_poly.pdbx_strand_id
1 'polypeptide(L)'
;MKVKEHMGDDRGRPRKFAPGEITKYALRIPENLLNELRVSARIQKHSLNDEILSRLMLSLNYSPKRPVSRTVEAEQLIIIAREFVEFLESKKKNYKFEE
;
A
#
# COMPACT_ATOMS: atom_id res chain seq x y z
N MET A 1 0.63 -13.06 42.12
CA MET A 1 0.60 -11.67 41.62
C MET A 1 1.37 -11.66 40.31
N LYS A 2 0.71 -11.49 39.16
CA LYS A 2 1.36 -11.56 37.84
C LYS A 2 1.81 -10.15 37.47
N VAL A 3 3.07 -9.83 37.76
CA VAL A 3 3.65 -8.52 37.44
C VAL A 3 3.89 -8.47 35.94
N LYS A 4 3.25 -7.52 35.28
CA LYS A 4 3.43 -7.26 33.85
C LYS A 4 4.65 -6.36 33.75
N GLU A 5 5.76 -6.92 33.28
CA GLU A 5 6.99 -6.17 33.07
C GLU A 5 6.74 -5.07 32.03
N HIS A 6 6.71 -3.84 32.53
CA HIS A 6 6.73 -2.63 31.72
C HIS A 6 8.13 -2.46 31.15
N MET A 7 8.45 -3.20 30.08
CA MET A 7 9.61 -2.90 29.25
C MET A 7 9.15 -2.03 28.07
N GLY A 8 9.49 -0.75 28.13
CA GLY A 8 9.40 0.18 27.00
C GLY A 8 8.61 1.44 27.30
N ASP A 9 9.33 2.49 27.70
CA ASP A 9 8.87 3.87 27.75
C ASP A 9 8.11 4.29 26.47
N ASP A 10 6.98 4.98 26.68
CA ASP A 10 6.25 5.89 25.80
C ASP A 10 5.74 5.44 24.42
N ARG A 11 6.05 4.23 23.95
CA ARG A 11 5.46 3.72 22.71
C ARG A 11 4.24 2.89 23.03
N GLY A 12 3.12 3.58 23.31
CA GLY A 12 1.82 2.96 23.53
C GLY A 12 1.52 1.82 22.55
N ARG A 13 0.66 0.89 22.97
CA ARG A 13 0.31 -0.38 22.30
C ARG A 13 0.62 -0.39 20.79
N PRO A 14 1.40 -1.35 20.27
CA PRO A 14 1.69 -1.47 18.85
C PRO A 14 0.37 -1.41 18.06
N ARG A 15 0.19 -0.35 17.26
CA ARG A 15 -1.01 -0.20 16.46
C ARG A 15 -1.04 -1.32 15.43
N LYS A 16 -2.13 -2.09 15.42
CA LYS A 16 -2.32 -3.16 14.43
C LYS A 16 -2.44 -2.48 13.06
N PHE A 17 -1.54 -2.80 12.14
CA PHE A 17 -1.62 -2.33 10.76
C PHE A 17 -2.92 -2.86 10.12
N ALA A 18 -3.82 -1.97 9.71
CA ALA A 18 -4.96 -2.32 8.89
C ALA A 18 -4.61 -2.10 7.40
N PRO A 19 -4.80 -3.10 6.53
CA PRO A 19 -4.59 -2.92 5.09
C PRO A 19 -5.45 -1.77 4.56
N GLY A 20 -4.81 -0.77 3.92
CA GLY A 20 -5.49 0.42 3.38
C GLY A 20 -5.53 1.64 4.31
N GLU A 21 -5.06 1.52 5.56
CA GLU A 21 -4.97 2.65 6.47
C GLU A 21 -3.80 3.57 6.08
N ILE A 22 -4.09 4.81 5.71
CA ILE A 22 -3.07 5.82 5.39
C ILE A 22 -2.39 6.22 6.69
N THR A 23 -1.20 5.66 6.94
CA THR A 23 -0.38 6.04 8.09
C THR A 23 0.38 7.32 7.76
N LYS A 24 0.10 8.40 8.51
CA LYS A 24 0.82 9.67 8.38
C LYS A 24 2.08 9.60 9.24
N TYR A 25 3.22 9.95 8.66
CA TYR A 25 4.50 10.08 9.35
C TYR A 25 4.95 11.54 9.36
N ALA A 26 5.27 12.06 10.54
CA ALA A 26 5.93 13.36 10.66
C ALA A 26 7.44 13.14 10.52
N LEU A 27 8.05 13.74 9.50
CA LEU A 27 9.47 13.62 9.23
C LEU A 27 10.18 14.86 9.77
N ARG A 28 11.22 14.66 10.60
CA ARG A 28 12.12 15.74 11.02
C ARG A 28 13.29 15.82 10.05
N ILE A 29 13.20 16.74 9.09
CA ILE A 29 14.15 16.86 7.97
C ILE A 29 14.77 18.27 7.98
N PRO A 30 16.08 18.42 7.73
CA PRO A 30 16.70 19.72 7.50
C PRO A 30 16.11 20.47 6.29
N GLU A 31 15.96 21.79 6.39
CA GLU A 31 15.30 22.62 5.35
C GLU A 31 15.97 22.52 3.96
N ASN A 32 17.30 22.43 3.92
CA ASN A 32 18.04 22.28 2.65
C ASN A 32 17.63 21.00 1.92
N LEU A 33 17.60 19.86 2.63
CA LEU A 33 17.19 18.57 2.06
C LEU A 33 15.73 18.59 1.63
N LEU A 34 14.86 19.23 2.42
CA LEU A 34 13.44 19.37 2.07
C LEU A 34 13.25 20.15 0.75
N ASN A 35 14.04 21.21 0.54
CA ASN A 35 13.99 21.99 -0.69
C ASN A 35 14.51 21.21 -1.90
N GLU A 36 15.61 20.48 -1.74
CA GLU A 36 16.14 19.59 -2.80
C GLU A 36 15.11 18.52 -3.20
N LEU A 37 14.42 17.91 -2.23
CA LEU A 37 13.35 16.95 -2.48
C LEU A 37 12.16 17.59 -3.20
N ARG A 38 11.76 18.81 -2.82
CA ARG A 38 10.69 19.55 -3.52
C ARG A 38 11.05 19.85 -4.98
N VAL A 39 12.29 20.28 -5.24
CA VAL A 39 12.77 20.54 -6.61
C VAL A 39 12.76 19.24 -7.42
N SER A 40 13.29 18.16 -6.85
CA SER A 40 13.33 16.84 -7.49
C SER A 40 11.92 16.32 -7.83
N ALA A 41 10.98 16.43 -6.89
CA ALA A 41 9.59 16.04 -7.08
C ALA A 41 8.93 16.84 -8.22
N ARG A 42 9.17 18.16 -8.29
CA ARG A 42 8.65 19.01 -9.37
C ARG A 42 9.21 18.62 -10.74
N ILE A 43 10.51 18.35 -10.84
CA ILE A 43 11.16 17.94 -12.09
C ILE A 43 10.55 16.62 -12.59
N GLN A 44 10.32 15.67 -11.68
CA GLN A 44 9.72 14.38 -12.00
C GLN A 44 8.18 14.42 -12.13
N LYS A 45 7.54 15.58 -11.88
CA LYS A 45 6.07 15.74 -11.84
C LYS A 45 5.38 14.80 -10.83
N HIS A 46 6.06 14.50 -9.74
CA HIS A 46 5.56 13.68 -8.63
C HIS A 46 5.11 14.54 -7.46
N SER A 47 4.28 13.98 -6.57
CA SER A 47 4.09 14.58 -5.26
C SER A 47 5.37 14.45 -4.43
N LEU A 48 5.58 15.33 -3.44
CA LEU A 48 6.70 15.21 -2.52
C LEU A 48 6.69 13.85 -1.79
N ASN A 49 5.51 13.32 -1.48
CA ASN A 49 5.36 12.01 -0.87
C ASN A 49 5.84 10.89 -1.80
N ASP A 50 5.47 10.93 -3.08
CA ASP A 50 5.87 9.91 -4.04
C ASP A 50 7.38 9.94 -4.28
N GLU A 51 8.00 11.12 -4.28
CA GLU A 51 9.45 11.27 -4.37
C GLU A 51 10.18 10.72 -3.14
N ILE A 52 9.62 10.91 -1.94
CA ILE A 52 10.17 10.33 -0.71
C ILE A 52 10.01 8.81 -0.73
N LEU A 53 8.82 8.31 -1.10
CA LEU A 53 8.54 6.87 -1.19
C LEU A 53 9.42 6.19 -2.24
N SER A 54 9.59 6.78 -3.42
CA SER A 54 10.43 6.21 -4.48
C SER A 54 11.88 6.06 -4.03
N ARG A 55 12.43 7.09 -3.38
CA ARG A 55 13.80 7.04 -2.81
C ARG A 55 13.94 6.01 -1.70
N LEU A 56 12.93 5.86 -0.84
CA LEU A 56 12.92 4.81 0.20
C LEU A 56 12.82 3.41 -0.41
N MET A 57 12.00 3.23 -1.44
CA MET A 57 11.91 1.95 -2.15
C MET A 57 13.25 1.59 -2.79
N LEU A 58 13.92 2.56 -3.42
CA LEU A 58 15.24 2.37 -4.00
C LEU A 58 16.30 2.04 -2.94
N SER A 59 16.36 2.79 -1.83
CA SER A 59 17.38 2.58 -0.79
C SER A 59 17.24 1.25 -0.06
N LEU A 60 16.01 0.76 0.10
CA LEU A 60 15.71 -0.54 0.68
C LEU A 60 15.81 -1.68 -0.34
N ASN A 61 16.13 -1.38 -1.60
CA ASN A 61 16.04 -2.32 -2.73
C ASN A 61 14.69 -3.06 -2.74
N TYR A 62 13.62 -2.34 -2.41
CA TYR A 62 12.28 -2.89 -2.27
C TYR A 62 11.63 -2.94 -3.65
N SER A 63 11.55 -4.15 -4.20
CA SER A 63 10.68 -4.47 -5.34
C SER A 63 9.48 -5.26 -4.84
N PRO A 64 8.24 -4.79 -5.05
CA PRO A 64 7.07 -5.56 -4.64
C PRO A 64 7.04 -6.86 -5.44
N LYS A 65 6.99 -8.01 -4.75
CA LYS A 65 6.93 -9.35 -5.38
C LYS A 65 5.77 -9.51 -6.37
N ARG A 66 4.74 -8.68 -6.27
CA ARG A 66 3.66 -8.51 -7.25
C ARG A 66 3.49 -7.03 -7.52
N PRO A 67 3.73 -6.53 -8.74
CA PRO A 67 3.44 -5.15 -9.08
C PRO A 67 1.93 -4.93 -8.94
N VAL A 68 1.53 -3.98 -8.10
CA VAL A 68 0.14 -3.50 -8.08
C VAL A 68 0.06 -2.42 -9.15
N SER A 69 -0.19 -2.82 -10.39
CA SER A 69 -0.44 -1.90 -11.49
C SER A 69 -1.72 -1.11 -11.18
N ARG A 70 -1.58 0.20 -10.91
CA ARG A 70 -2.70 1.15 -10.74
C ARG A 70 -3.00 1.91 -12.03
N THR A 71 -2.72 1.31 -13.18
CA THR A 71 -3.14 1.91 -14.45
C THR A 71 -4.63 1.65 -14.65
N VAL A 72 -5.31 2.53 -15.37
CA VAL A 72 -6.75 2.40 -15.65
C VAL A 72 -7.05 1.06 -16.32
N GLU A 73 -6.18 0.63 -17.23
CA GLU A 73 -6.29 -0.63 -17.96
C GLU A 73 -6.14 -1.85 -17.03
N ALA A 74 -5.26 -1.77 -16.03
CA ALA A 74 -5.08 -2.84 -15.06
C ALA A 74 -6.27 -2.96 -14.10
N GLU A 75 -6.83 -1.82 -13.67
CA GLU A 75 -8.05 -1.80 -12.87
C GLU A 75 -9.24 -2.35 -13.66
N GLN A 76 -9.38 -1.98 -14.93
CA GLN A 76 -10.38 -2.56 -15.84
C GLN A 76 -10.22 -4.08 -15.97
N LEU A 77 -8.99 -4.59 -16.12
CA LEU A 77 -8.75 -6.03 -16.21
C LEU A 77 -9.16 -6.77 -14.92
N ILE A 78 -8.91 -6.17 -13.76
CA ILE A 78 -9.32 -6.73 -12.46
C ILE A 78 -10.86 -6.79 -12.35
N ILE A 79 -11.55 -5.74 -12.79
CA ILE A 79 -13.02 -5.69 -12.80
C ILE A 79 -13.59 -6.78 -13.70
N ILE A 80 -13.08 -6.89 -14.94
CA ILE A 80 -13.52 -7.93 -15.90
C ILE A 80 -13.29 -9.33 -15.33
N ALA A 81 -12.12 -9.58 -14.73
CA ALA A 81 -11.82 -10.87 -14.13
C ALA A 81 -12.81 -11.21 -13.00
N ARG A 82 -13.19 -10.22 -12.18
CA ARG A 82 -14.17 -10.40 -11.12
C ARG A 82 -15.57 -10.70 -11.66
N GLU A 83 -16.05 -9.92 -12.63
CA GLU A 83 -17.38 -10.12 -13.24
C GLU A 83 -17.47 -11.50 -13.92
N PHE A 84 -16.38 -11.96 -14.54
CA PHE A 84 -16.33 -13.28 -15.15
C PHE A 84 -16.46 -14.41 -14.12
N VAL A 85 -15.82 -14.28 -12.94
CA VAL A 85 -15.96 -15.25 -11.85
C VAL A 85 -17.41 -15.29 -11.35
N GLU A 86 -18.02 -14.13 -11.11
CA GLU A 86 -19.42 -14.02 -10.67
C GLU A 86 -20.38 -14.62 -11.72
N PHE A 87 -20.12 -14.40 -13.01
CA PHE A 87 -20.85 -15.04 -14.10
C PHE A 87 -20.73 -16.58 -14.06
N LEU A 88 -19.52 -17.13 -13.91
CA LEU A 88 -19.32 -18.57 -13.82
C LEU A 88 -20.04 -19.18 -12.61
N GLU A 89 -20.02 -18.51 -11.47
CA GLU A 89 -20.75 -18.94 -10.27
C GLU A 89 -22.28 -18.90 -10.46
N SER A 90 -22.79 -17.89 -11.16
CA SER A 90 -24.21 -17.79 -11.52
C SER A 90 -24.67 -18.95 -12.40
N LYS A 91 -23.79 -19.43 -13.30
CA LYS A 91 -24.06 -20.59 -14.16
C LYS A 91 -23.96 -21.91 -13.41
N LYS A 92 -23.03 -22.05 -12.45
CA LYS A 92 -22.95 -23.25 -11.60
C LYS A 92 -24.20 -23.50 -10.75
N LYS A 93 -24.87 -22.44 -10.26
CA LYS A 93 -26.16 -22.59 -9.55
C LYS A 93 -27.29 -23.11 -10.44
N ASN A 94 -27.20 -22.88 -11.75
CA ASN A 94 -28.23 -23.28 -12.72
C ASN A 94 -27.97 -24.65 -13.36
N TYR A 95 -26.81 -25.26 -13.13
CA TYR A 95 -26.53 -26.65 -13.48
C TYR A 95 -26.34 -27.46 -12.21
N LYS A 96 -27.45 -27.90 -11.60
CA LYS A 96 -27.40 -29.16 -10.86
C LYS A 96 -27.16 -30.23 -11.92
N PHE A 97 -25.97 -30.81 -11.95
CA PHE A 97 -25.78 -32.07 -12.66
C PHE A 97 -26.71 -33.07 -11.97
N GLU A 98 -27.80 -33.43 -12.66
CA GLU A 98 -28.60 -34.59 -12.29
C GLU A 98 -27.73 -35.82 -12.58
N GLU A 99 -27.40 -36.57 -11.52
CA GLU A 99 -26.90 -37.94 -11.61
C GLU A 99 -28.03 -38.91 -11.95
#